data_AF-A0A512PNC2-F1
#
_entry.id   AF-A0A512PNC2-F1
#
_cell.length_a   1.000
_cell.length_b   1.000
_cell.length_c   1.000
_cell.angle_alpha   90.00
_cell.angle_beta   90.00
_cell.angle_gamma   90.00
#
_symmetry.space_group_name_H-M   'P 1'
#
loop_
_entity.id
_entity.type
_entity.pdbx_description
1 polymer ?
#
loop_
_entity_poly.entity_id
_entity_poly.type
_entity_poly.pdbx_seq_one_letter_code
_entity_poly.pdbx_strand_id
1 'polypeptide(L)'
;MANQMMRFGLVRTVRLVVAVIATIAFGGLMTHSPAARAATDPVTYVLNAIDIYGNPIEAPFNQKTIVDDKDPHASSLDVSEIIPTSLDDGRYNLYGYHTDNKSGQQVMYYNDLVKGSKPIADKLKAINVSNPQRNPANKTVNLYFAYRDAQSKKPAQITLTDDALQREAGKVKFFFTDVDGNPMREPLKYDFANVPSLNGIFEDDIGNYRYTAAVVRNPKPYGTYVYSNSKIFAHMKTNVDDLLWESILQPAYMNGFAKGPKQKWDNGSTVTFIYEKIKNTLTIEYVDEAGDSISGHPAQKKDLNNGDEYIEKAPEIDGYTLIGDDQLTGRLTEDKTLTFKYKKVVTPPNPGPTPGGGSNTDGNQTTTNPVKPTPEVTAPTTETAKQPAKVPNYAAKEGAAVYAVNHIYMYKNATFKKSQRIANYPKTKRINRPMFVVTDYARSKGGALRYKVRDVNHKSKTVGKTGYITANRKFVVKVYYSTMPKNKRVTVIAKKGVNAYQKANLTKKVKHYRTGTQLKVKKLVKHNLTTRYQLTNGNFVTTNKKLVIQGNY
;
A
#
# COMPACT_ATOMS: atom_id res chain seq x y z
N MET A 1 38.87 -33.63 -10.34
CA MET A 1 38.94 -32.15 -10.34
C MET A 1 37.54 -31.48 -10.46
N ALA A 2 36.49 -32.02 -9.82
CA ALA A 2 35.14 -31.42 -9.83
C ALA A 2 34.68 -30.91 -8.44
N ASN A 3 35.47 -31.19 -7.39
CA ASN A 3 35.09 -30.91 -5.99
C ASN A 3 35.82 -29.69 -5.37
N GLN A 4 36.63 -28.99 -6.16
CA GLN A 4 37.29 -27.74 -5.74
C GLN A 4 36.58 -26.47 -6.25
N MET A 5 35.76 -26.54 -7.31
CA MET A 5 35.00 -25.38 -7.80
C MET A 5 33.80 -25.00 -6.90
N MET A 6 33.21 -25.95 -6.17
CA MET A 6 32.12 -25.64 -5.22
C MET A 6 32.58 -24.98 -3.92
N ARG A 7 33.85 -25.14 -3.53
CA ARG A 7 34.40 -24.54 -2.30
C ARG A 7 34.93 -23.12 -2.50
N PHE A 8 35.25 -22.71 -3.73
CA PHE A 8 35.66 -21.32 -4.01
C PHE A 8 34.48 -20.34 -4.17
N GLY A 9 33.27 -20.83 -4.51
CA GLY A 9 32.06 -20.01 -4.59
C GLY A 9 31.53 -19.54 -3.22
N LEU A 10 31.73 -20.35 -2.16
CA LEU A 10 31.30 -19.98 -0.81
C LEU A 10 32.24 -18.95 -0.16
N VAL A 11 33.54 -19.01 -0.47
CA VAL A 11 34.56 -18.16 0.18
C VAL A 11 34.52 -16.70 -0.30
N ARG A 12 33.96 -16.41 -1.48
CA ARG A 12 33.73 -15.02 -1.95
C ARG A 12 32.31 -14.50 -1.78
N THR A 13 31.29 -15.36 -1.70
CA THR A 13 29.93 -14.92 -1.29
C THR A 13 29.95 -14.33 0.12
N VAL A 14 30.91 -14.74 0.95
CA VAL A 14 31.18 -14.15 2.28
C VAL A 14 31.82 -12.75 2.18
N ARG A 15 32.54 -12.36 1.12
CA ARG A 15 33.15 -11.02 1.02
C ARG A 15 32.16 -9.89 0.71
N LEU A 16 31.09 -10.17 -0.05
CA LEU A 16 30.03 -9.18 -0.29
C LEU A 16 29.16 -8.94 0.95
N VAL A 17 29.28 -9.83 1.94
CA VAL A 17 28.45 -9.88 3.15
C VAL A 17 29.24 -9.46 4.40
N VAL A 18 30.58 -9.58 4.40
CA VAL A 18 31.46 -9.30 5.55
C VAL A 18 31.96 -7.84 5.61
N ALA A 19 31.90 -7.06 4.54
CA ALA A 19 32.33 -5.65 4.56
C ALA A 19 31.28 -4.66 5.16
N VAL A 20 30.54 -5.08 6.20
CA VAL A 20 29.63 -4.20 6.96
C VAL A 20 29.97 -4.18 8.46
N ILE A 21 31.02 -4.86 8.93
CA ILE A 21 31.35 -4.86 10.37
C ILE A 21 32.80 -4.40 10.61
N ALA A 22 32.93 -3.10 10.82
CA ALA A 22 33.83 -2.43 11.77
C ALA A 22 33.58 -0.94 11.53
N THR A 23 32.70 -0.27 12.26
CA THR A 23 32.97 0.20 13.62
C THR A 23 31.71 0.96 14.04
N ILE A 24 31.07 0.60 15.16
CA ILE A 24 30.43 1.50 16.14
C ILE A 24 29.86 0.60 17.26
N ALA A 25 30.59 0.67 18.38
CA ALA A 25 30.27 0.32 19.76
C ALA A 25 28.88 -0.26 20.09
N PHE A 26 28.86 -1.47 20.64
CA PHE A 26 28.46 -1.69 22.03
C PHE A 26 29.05 -3.02 22.51
N GLY A 27 29.96 -2.94 23.50
CA GLY A 27 30.47 -4.09 24.23
C GLY A 27 29.36 -4.71 25.08
N GLY A 28 29.25 -6.03 25.00
CA GLY A 28 28.29 -6.83 25.75
C GLY A 28 28.64 -8.31 25.66
N LEU A 29 29.62 -8.71 26.47
CA LEU A 29 29.90 -10.03 27.01
C LEU A 29 29.23 -11.25 26.31
N MET A 30 30.03 -12.00 25.56
CA MET A 30 29.72 -13.36 25.12
C MET A 30 29.76 -14.31 26.33
N THR A 31 28.61 -14.74 26.83
CA THR A 31 28.50 -15.96 27.62
C THR A 31 27.93 -17.08 26.74
N HIS A 32 28.77 -18.08 26.48
CA HIS A 32 28.34 -19.36 25.92
C HIS A 32 27.42 -20.04 26.94
N SER A 33 26.12 -20.15 26.63
CA SER A 33 25.23 -21.10 27.28
C SER A 33 25.13 -22.37 26.43
N PRO A 34 25.24 -23.57 27.02
CA PRO A 34 25.16 -24.82 26.29
C PRO A 34 23.74 -25.01 25.74
N ALA A 35 23.68 -25.55 24.51
CA ALA A 35 22.45 -25.79 23.78
C ALA A 35 21.57 -26.84 24.48
N ALA A 36 20.57 -26.38 25.23
CA ALA A 36 19.39 -27.17 25.50
C ALA A 36 18.51 -27.18 24.24
N ARG A 37 18.53 -28.28 23.48
CA ARG A 37 17.64 -28.52 22.33
C ARG A 37 16.20 -28.60 22.86
N ALA A 38 15.45 -27.51 22.70
CA ALA A 38 14.03 -27.50 22.99
C ALA A 38 13.25 -28.29 21.93
N ALA A 39 12.37 -29.17 22.37
CA ALA A 39 11.42 -29.90 21.55
C ALA A 39 10.63 -28.96 20.61
N THR A 40 10.32 -29.48 19.43
CA THR A 40 10.06 -28.72 18.21
C THR A 40 8.57 -28.42 18.07
N ASP A 41 8.14 -27.27 18.60
CA ASP A 41 6.73 -26.91 18.50
C ASP A 41 6.28 -26.75 17.04
N PRO A 42 5.04 -27.18 16.71
CA PRO A 42 4.45 -27.04 15.39
C PRO A 42 4.52 -25.61 14.85
N VAL A 43 4.63 -25.49 13.53
CA VAL A 43 4.65 -24.20 12.82
C VAL A 43 3.29 -23.98 12.17
N THR A 44 2.71 -22.79 12.36
CA THR A 44 1.49 -22.40 11.63
C THR A 44 1.84 -21.46 10.47
N TYR A 45 1.63 -21.92 9.24
CA TYR A 45 1.74 -21.10 8.04
C TYR A 45 0.39 -20.43 7.73
N VAL A 46 0.36 -19.11 7.63
CA VAL A 46 -0.82 -18.32 7.24
C VAL A 46 -0.70 -17.94 5.77
N LEU A 47 -1.64 -18.39 4.96
CA LEU A 47 -1.59 -18.23 3.51
C LEU A 47 -2.16 -16.88 3.08
N ASN A 48 -1.46 -16.19 2.18
CA ASN A 48 -1.84 -14.89 1.66
C ASN A 48 -1.60 -14.83 0.14
N ALA A 49 -2.49 -14.19 -0.61
CA ALA A 49 -2.32 -13.89 -2.02
C ALA A 49 -1.92 -12.43 -2.21
N ILE A 50 -0.91 -12.21 -3.04
CA ILE A 50 -0.42 -10.88 -3.44
C ILE A 50 -0.29 -10.81 -4.96
N ASP A 51 -0.29 -9.62 -5.53
CA ASP A 51 0.17 -9.39 -6.90
C ASP A 51 1.71 -9.44 -6.98
N ILE A 52 2.27 -9.44 -8.19
CA ILE A 52 3.72 -9.41 -8.43
C ILE A 52 4.44 -8.11 -7.97
N TYR A 53 3.70 -7.16 -7.39
CA TYR A 53 4.19 -5.93 -6.75
C TYR A 53 3.99 -5.93 -5.23
N GLY A 54 3.62 -7.08 -4.66
CA GLY A 54 3.46 -7.28 -3.23
C GLY A 54 2.18 -6.70 -2.64
N ASN A 55 1.22 -6.26 -3.48
CA ASN A 55 -0.05 -5.74 -3.00
C ASN A 55 -1.02 -6.91 -2.74
N PRO A 56 -1.74 -6.92 -1.62
CA PRO A 56 -2.72 -7.98 -1.34
C PRO A 56 -3.80 -8.08 -2.41
N ILE A 57 -4.10 -9.31 -2.85
CA ILE A 57 -5.23 -9.61 -3.75
C ILE A 57 -6.22 -10.57 -3.08
N GLU A 58 -7.46 -10.59 -3.55
CA GLU A 58 -8.47 -11.48 -3.00
C GLU A 58 -8.28 -12.92 -3.52
N ALA A 59 -8.17 -13.88 -2.60
CA ALA A 59 -8.13 -15.30 -2.92
C ALA A 59 -8.91 -16.14 -1.89
N PRO A 60 -9.48 -17.29 -2.29
CA PRO A 60 -10.29 -18.15 -1.40
C PRO A 60 -9.47 -18.80 -0.27
N PHE A 61 -8.14 -18.85 -0.40
CA PHE A 61 -7.24 -19.38 0.61
C PHE A 61 -6.67 -18.33 1.56
N ASN A 62 -6.93 -17.04 1.35
CA ASN A 62 -6.42 -16.00 2.24
C ASN A 62 -6.81 -16.28 3.69
N GLN A 63 -5.82 -16.23 4.59
CA GLN A 63 -5.95 -16.49 6.03
C GLN A 63 -6.29 -17.94 6.39
N LYS A 64 -6.27 -18.88 5.43
CA LYS A 64 -6.20 -20.31 5.76
C LYS A 64 -4.85 -20.59 6.41
N THR A 65 -4.84 -21.62 7.25
CA THR A 65 -3.65 -22.04 7.99
C THR A 65 -3.29 -23.46 7.65
N ILE A 66 -1.99 -23.73 7.53
CA ILE A 66 -1.45 -25.08 7.50
C ILE A 66 -0.59 -25.22 8.77
N VAL A 67 -0.86 -26.24 9.57
CA VAL A 67 -0.04 -26.58 10.73
C VAL A 67 0.90 -27.68 10.29
N ASP A 68 2.19 -27.37 10.30
CA ASP A 68 3.24 -28.36 10.11
C ASP A 68 3.69 -28.85 11.48
N ASP A 69 3.22 -30.05 11.82
CA ASP A 69 3.52 -30.80 13.04
C ASP A 69 4.66 -31.80 12.84
N LYS A 70 5.22 -31.87 11.63
CA LYS A 70 6.32 -32.76 11.28
C LYS A 70 7.67 -32.12 11.62
N ASP A 71 8.69 -32.97 11.62
CA ASP A 71 10.10 -32.70 11.87
C ASP A 71 10.50 -31.23 11.61
N PRO A 72 11.15 -30.49 12.54
CA PRO A 72 11.67 -29.13 12.31
C PRO A 72 12.60 -28.99 11.10
N HIS A 73 13.05 -30.12 10.52
CA HIS A 73 13.85 -30.20 9.30
C HIS A 73 13.05 -30.49 8.04
N ALA A 74 11.71 -30.60 8.12
CA ALA A 74 10.81 -30.66 6.97
C ALA A 74 11.01 -29.38 6.13
N SER A 75 11.81 -29.53 5.08
CA SER A 75 12.23 -28.43 4.21
C SER A 75 11.16 -28.06 3.18
N SER A 76 10.06 -28.82 3.12
CA SER A 76 9.04 -28.73 2.09
C SER A 76 7.62 -28.81 2.64
N LEU A 77 6.72 -27.96 2.12
CA LEU A 77 5.29 -27.97 2.42
C LEU A 77 4.48 -28.33 1.18
N ASP A 78 3.51 -29.24 1.30
CA ASP A 78 2.53 -29.49 0.23
C ASP A 78 1.37 -28.49 0.34
N VAL A 79 1.18 -27.71 -0.71
CA VAL A 79 0.13 -26.71 -0.82
C VAL A 79 -0.73 -26.89 -2.07
N SER A 80 -0.54 -27.99 -2.80
CA SER A 80 -1.11 -28.23 -4.12
C SER A 80 -2.64 -28.28 -4.15
N GLU A 81 -3.27 -28.78 -3.09
CA GLU A 81 -4.74 -28.82 -2.97
C GLU A 81 -5.36 -27.48 -2.54
N ILE A 82 -4.55 -26.56 -2.01
CA ILE A 82 -5.04 -25.31 -1.39
C ILE A 82 -4.79 -24.11 -2.30
N ILE A 83 -3.66 -24.11 -3.00
CA ILE A 83 -3.17 -22.99 -3.80
C ILE A 83 -3.44 -23.29 -5.29
N PRO A 84 -4.43 -22.64 -5.90
CA PRO A 84 -4.67 -22.83 -7.32
C PRO A 84 -3.57 -22.13 -8.13
N THR A 85 -3.22 -22.68 -9.30
CA THR A 85 -2.27 -22.05 -10.23
C THR A 85 -2.84 -20.79 -10.90
N SER A 86 -4.16 -20.59 -10.84
CA SER A 86 -4.85 -19.40 -11.33
C SER A 86 -6.04 -18.99 -10.47
N LEU A 87 -6.37 -17.70 -10.43
CA LEU A 87 -7.56 -17.14 -9.77
C LEU A 87 -8.40 -16.32 -10.76
N ASP A 88 -9.68 -16.11 -10.41
CA ASP A 88 -10.64 -15.27 -11.16
C ASP A 88 -10.68 -15.63 -12.66
N ASP A 89 -10.99 -16.89 -12.95
CA ASP A 89 -11.11 -17.45 -14.30
C ASP A 89 -9.87 -17.18 -15.20
N GLY A 90 -8.66 -17.27 -14.63
CA GLY A 90 -7.39 -17.14 -15.36
C GLY A 90 -6.83 -15.71 -15.42
N ARG A 91 -7.52 -14.73 -14.84
CA ARG A 91 -7.01 -13.35 -14.74
C ARG A 91 -5.69 -13.29 -13.97
N TYR A 92 -5.61 -14.00 -12.84
CA TYR A 92 -4.40 -14.00 -12.01
C TYR A 92 -3.69 -15.34 -12.15
N ASN A 93 -2.42 -15.33 -12.53
CA ASN A 93 -1.62 -16.54 -12.74
C ASN A 93 -0.48 -16.60 -11.73
N LEU A 94 -0.29 -17.75 -11.07
CA LEU A 94 0.71 -17.91 -10.01
C LEU A 94 2.14 -17.87 -10.58
N TYR A 95 3.00 -17.02 -10.02
CA TYR A 95 4.37 -16.78 -10.50
C TYR A 95 5.42 -17.20 -9.47
N GLY A 96 5.12 -17.12 -8.18
CA GLY A 96 6.06 -17.54 -7.15
C GLY A 96 5.54 -17.31 -5.76
N TYR A 97 6.41 -17.37 -4.77
CA TYR A 97 6.05 -17.18 -3.38
C TYR A 97 7.21 -16.71 -2.51
N HIS A 98 6.92 -16.17 -1.33
CA HIS A 98 7.91 -15.93 -0.29
C HIS A 98 7.30 -16.06 1.10
N THR A 99 8.14 -16.23 2.11
CA THR A 99 7.73 -16.15 3.52
C THR A 99 8.11 -14.81 4.13
N ASP A 100 7.60 -14.50 5.32
CA ASP A 100 8.13 -13.44 6.19
C ASP A 100 9.32 -13.88 7.06
N ASN A 101 9.82 -15.11 6.88
CA ASN A 101 11.09 -15.55 7.47
C ASN A 101 12.23 -14.68 6.97
N LYS A 102 13.16 -14.37 7.87
CA LYS A 102 14.30 -13.53 7.62
C LYS A 102 15.59 -14.25 7.97
N SER A 103 16.61 -14.12 7.13
CA SER A 103 17.96 -14.55 7.47
C SER A 103 18.51 -13.76 8.66
N GLY A 104 19.66 -14.16 9.21
CA GLY A 104 20.36 -13.35 10.22
C GLY A 104 20.62 -11.90 9.77
N GLN A 105 20.64 -11.67 8.46
CA GLN A 105 20.81 -10.35 7.83
C GLN A 105 19.49 -9.65 7.47
N GLN A 106 18.38 -10.13 8.03
CA GLN A 106 17.04 -9.59 7.79
C GLN A 106 16.53 -9.72 6.35
N VAL A 107 17.12 -10.59 5.54
CA VAL A 107 16.75 -10.79 4.13
C VAL A 107 15.66 -11.85 3.99
N MET A 108 14.65 -11.60 3.16
CA MET A 108 13.65 -12.60 2.75
C MET A 108 13.93 -13.03 1.32
N TYR A 109 13.65 -14.29 0.99
CA TYR A 109 13.92 -14.86 -0.34
C TYR A 109 12.64 -15.10 -1.13
N TYR A 110 12.68 -14.71 -2.40
CA TYR A 110 11.63 -14.99 -3.36
C TYR A 110 11.91 -16.31 -4.09
N ASN A 111 10.89 -17.15 -4.19
CA ASN A 111 10.96 -18.42 -4.91
C ASN A 111 10.15 -18.30 -6.19
N ASP A 112 10.85 -18.24 -7.32
CA ASP A 112 10.26 -18.18 -8.65
C ASP A 112 9.76 -19.57 -9.09
N LEU A 113 8.44 -19.71 -9.16
CA LEU A 113 7.81 -20.96 -9.60
C LEU A 113 7.78 -21.08 -11.13
N VAL A 114 8.03 -20.00 -11.88
CA VAL A 114 8.11 -20.04 -13.35
C VAL A 114 9.46 -20.58 -13.81
N LYS A 115 10.53 -20.41 -13.02
CA LYS A 115 11.89 -20.89 -13.33
C LYS A 115 11.96 -22.41 -13.49
N GLY A 116 12.58 -22.87 -14.57
CA GLY A 116 12.83 -24.29 -14.87
C GLY A 116 11.63 -25.01 -15.52
N SER A 117 11.85 -26.24 -15.98
CA SER A 117 10.90 -26.96 -16.85
C SER A 117 9.73 -27.65 -16.15
N LYS A 118 9.78 -27.84 -14.83
CA LYS A 118 8.71 -28.51 -14.08
C LYS A 118 7.43 -27.66 -14.05
N PRO A 119 6.24 -28.25 -14.27
CA PRO A 119 4.97 -27.53 -14.11
C PRO A 119 4.81 -26.95 -12.70
N ILE A 120 4.15 -25.79 -12.59
CA ILE A 120 3.91 -25.12 -11.30
C ILE A 120 3.10 -26.02 -10.37
N ALA A 121 2.09 -26.72 -10.88
CA ALA A 121 1.27 -27.65 -10.10
C ALA A 121 2.09 -28.73 -9.37
N ASP A 122 3.17 -29.23 -9.99
CA ASP A 122 4.06 -30.20 -9.37
C ASP A 122 4.99 -29.56 -8.34
N LYS A 123 5.45 -28.33 -8.58
CA LYS A 123 6.26 -27.58 -7.59
C LYS A 123 5.47 -27.30 -6.32
N LEU A 124 4.15 -27.15 -6.40
CA LEU A 124 3.28 -26.90 -5.23
C LEU A 124 3.16 -28.10 -4.28
N LYS A 125 3.52 -29.31 -4.72
CA LYS A 125 3.52 -30.51 -3.86
C LYS A 125 4.64 -30.48 -2.81
N ALA A 126 5.67 -29.65 -3.01
CA ALA A 126 6.83 -29.57 -2.13
C ALA A 126 7.52 -28.19 -2.25
N ILE A 127 6.88 -27.13 -1.76
CA ILE A 127 7.48 -25.79 -1.74
C ILE A 127 8.49 -25.65 -0.60
N ASN A 128 9.64 -25.03 -0.86
CA ASN A 128 10.62 -24.74 0.19
C ASN A 128 10.17 -23.57 1.07
N VAL A 129 9.94 -23.84 2.35
CA VAL A 129 9.56 -22.83 3.37
C VAL A 129 10.64 -22.61 4.44
N SER A 130 11.76 -23.33 4.31
CA SER A 130 12.86 -23.36 5.28
C SER A 130 13.99 -22.38 4.95
N ASN A 131 13.97 -21.75 3.78
CA ASN A 131 14.98 -20.80 3.34
C ASN A 131 14.38 -19.39 3.13
N PRO A 132 14.78 -18.37 3.92
CA PRO A 132 15.77 -18.42 4.99
C PRO A 132 15.25 -19.17 6.23
N GLN A 133 16.20 -19.67 7.04
CA GLN A 133 15.87 -20.42 8.25
C GLN A 133 14.98 -19.60 9.19
N ARG A 134 13.82 -20.16 9.54
CA ARG A 134 12.87 -19.58 10.49
C ARG A 134 13.53 -19.41 11.86
N ASN A 135 13.29 -18.27 12.51
CA ASN A 135 13.61 -18.10 13.93
C ASN A 135 12.76 -19.09 14.76
N PRO A 136 13.36 -19.99 15.57
CA PRO A 136 12.61 -20.99 16.35
C PRO A 136 11.53 -20.42 17.29
N ALA A 137 11.64 -19.14 17.67
CA ALA A 137 10.64 -18.43 18.47
C ALA A 137 9.36 -18.07 17.67
N ASN A 138 9.43 -18.04 16.34
CA ASN A 138 8.29 -17.71 15.49
C ASN A 138 7.41 -18.94 15.26
N LYS A 139 6.29 -19.03 15.99
CA LYS A 139 5.31 -20.13 15.83
C LYS A 139 4.33 -19.91 14.67
N THR A 140 4.29 -18.70 14.13
CA THR A 140 3.48 -18.34 12.96
C THR A 140 4.38 -17.75 11.88
N VAL A 141 4.18 -18.18 10.64
CA VAL A 141 4.89 -17.68 9.45
C VAL A 141 3.84 -17.24 8.42
N ASN A 142 3.97 -16.05 7.88
CA ASN A 142 3.14 -15.64 6.75
C ASN A 142 3.78 -16.14 5.45
N LEU A 143 2.99 -16.86 4.66
CA LEU A 143 3.38 -17.40 3.36
C LEU A 143 2.56 -16.69 2.28
N TYR A 144 3.25 -15.99 1.40
CA TYR A 144 2.67 -15.14 0.36
C TYR A 144 2.86 -15.75 -1.02
N PHE A 145 1.78 -15.98 -1.73
CA PHE A 145 1.77 -16.46 -3.12
C PHE A 145 1.52 -15.28 -4.06
N ALA A 146 2.44 -15.08 -4.99
CA ALA A 146 2.46 -13.95 -5.92
C ALA A 146 1.83 -14.33 -7.26
N TYR A 147 0.78 -13.60 -7.64
CA TYR A 147 0.08 -13.79 -8.90
C TYR A 147 0.26 -12.60 -9.82
N ARG A 148 0.46 -12.86 -11.11
CA ARG A 148 0.42 -11.85 -12.15
C ARG A 148 -1.02 -11.64 -12.61
N ASP A 149 -1.50 -10.41 -12.51
CA ASP A 149 -2.76 -9.98 -13.14
C ASP A 149 -2.52 -9.79 -14.64
N ALA A 150 -3.18 -10.60 -15.47
CA ALA A 150 -3.13 -10.51 -16.92
C ALA A 150 -3.73 -9.21 -17.47
N GLN A 151 -4.53 -8.49 -16.68
CA GLN A 151 -5.10 -7.19 -17.04
C GLN A 151 -4.28 -6.00 -16.53
N SER A 152 -3.23 -6.24 -15.74
CA SER A 152 -2.37 -5.17 -15.25
C SER A 152 -1.55 -4.57 -16.39
N LYS A 153 -1.57 -3.24 -16.51
CA LYS A 153 -0.66 -2.49 -17.38
C LYS A 153 0.76 -2.39 -16.83
N LYS A 154 0.96 -2.66 -15.54
CA LYS A 154 2.30 -2.64 -14.93
C LYS A 154 3.16 -3.80 -15.48
N PRO A 155 4.44 -3.57 -15.80
CA PRO A 155 5.30 -4.60 -16.39
C PRO A 155 5.53 -5.79 -15.45
N ALA A 156 5.80 -6.95 -16.03
CA ALA A 156 6.06 -8.16 -15.24
C ALA A 156 7.49 -8.23 -14.69
N GLN A 157 8.40 -7.39 -15.17
CA GLN A 157 9.81 -7.34 -14.81
C GLN A 157 10.33 -5.91 -14.88
N ILE A 158 11.49 -5.64 -14.26
CA ILE A 158 12.21 -4.38 -14.37
C ILE A 158 12.93 -4.31 -15.72
N THR A 159 12.71 -3.24 -16.48
CA THR A 159 13.45 -2.98 -17.72
C THR A 159 14.66 -2.11 -17.43
N LEU A 160 15.86 -2.59 -17.78
CA LEU A 160 17.08 -1.81 -17.80
C LEU A 160 17.25 -1.14 -19.15
N THR A 161 17.79 0.08 -19.13
CA THR A 161 18.18 0.82 -20.32
C THR A 161 19.34 0.13 -21.06
N ASP A 162 19.50 0.40 -22.35
CA ASP A 162 20.60 -0.14 -23.15
C ASP A 162 21.97 0.14 -22.53
N ASP A 163 22.18 1.35 -22.00
CA ASP A 163 23.43 1.71 -21.33
C ASP A 163 23.64 0.95 -20.00
N ALA A 164 22.57 0.69 -19.24
CA ALA A 164 22.64 -0.16 -18.04
C ALA A 164 22.91 -1.63 -18.37
N LEU A 165 22.54 -2.08 -19.58
CA LEU A 165 22.88 -3.40 -20.12
C LEU A 165 24.35 -3.52 -20.55
N GLN A 166 25.06 -2.42 -20.77
CA GLN A 166 26.49 -2.42 -21.08
C GLN A 166 27.35 -2.27 -19.82
N ARG A 167 28.16 -3.29 -19.49
CA ARG A 167 29.20 -3.21 -18.44
C ARG A 167 30.48 -2.67 -19.05
N GLU A 168 31.18 -1.80 -18.33
CA GLU A 168 32.40 -1.15 -18.84
C GLU A 168 33.54 -1.27 -17.83
N ALA A 169 34.59 -2.01 -18.18
CA ALA A 169 35.76 -2.16 -17.33
C ALA A 169 36.41 -0.79 -17.06
N GLY A 170 36.88 -0.61 -15.83
CA GLY A 170 37.41 0.66 -15.34
C GLY A 170 36.34 1.61 -14.78
N LYS A 171 35.05 1.31 -14.93
CA LYS A 171 33.97 2.22 -14.52
C LYS A 171 32.92 1.57 -13.61
N VAL A 172 32.15 2.43 -12.94
CA VAL A 172 30.88 2.08 -12.30
C VAL A 172 29.82 3.08 -12.76
N LYS A 173 28.67 2.56 -13.17
CA LYS A 173 27.56 3.37 -13.70
C LYS A 173 26.31 3.22 -12.84
N PHE A 174 25.70 4.34 -12.48
CA PHE A 174 24.48 4.42 -11.69
C PHE A 174 23.35 5.00 -12.52
N PHE A 175 22.22 4.30 -12.55
CA PHE A 175 21.02 4.67 -13.29
C PHE A 175 19.86 4.86 -12.32
N PHE A 176 18.96 5.77 -12.66
CA PHE A 176 17.80 6.12 -11.84
C PHE A 176 16.59 6.08 -12.77
N THR A 177 15.77 5.05 -12.67
CA THR A 177 14.68 4.81 -13.62
C THR A 177 13.39 4.45 -12.91
N ASP A 178 12.26 4.56 -13.60
CA ASP A 178 11.08 3.80 -13.22
C ASP A 178 11.23 2.31 -13.60
N VAL A 179 10.17 1.52 -13.40
CA VAL A 179 10.17 0.08 -13.68
C VAL A 179 10.24 -0.25 -15.17
N ASP A 180 9.81 0.66 -16.04
CA ASP A 180 9.82 0.51 -17.50
C ASP A 180 11.16 0.96 -18.11
N GLY A 181 12.09 1.46 -17.30
CA GLY A 181 13.41 1.92 -17.72
C GLY A 181 13.45 3.39 -18.14
N ASN A 182 12.38 4.15 -17.91
CA ASN A 182 12.38 5.58 -18.22
C ASN A 182 13.30 6.32 -17.23
N PRO A 183 14.27 7.11 -17.70
CA PRO A 183 15.21 7.80 -16.83
C PRO A 183 14.50 8.89 -16.02
N MET A 184 14.75 8.91 -14.71
CA MET A 184 14.24 9.92 -13.78
C MET A 184 15.23 11.09 -13.61
N ARG A 185 16.51 10.85 -13.94
CA ARG A 185 17.61 11.83 -13.98
C ARG A 185 18.77 11.24 -14.78
N GLU A 186 19.75 12.09 -15.09
CA GLU A 186 20.95 11.69 -15.79
C GLU A 186 21.71 10.57 -15.06
N PRO A 187 22.20 9.55 -15.79
CA PRO A 187 23.06 8.52 -15.23
C PRO A 187 24.37 9.10 -14.70
N LEU A 188 24.85 8.57 -13.59
CA LEU A 188 26.17 8.92 -13.06
C LEU A 188 27.18 7.87 -13.50
N LYS A 189 28.29 8.32 -14.08
CA LYS A 189 29.36 7.45 -14.57
C LYS A 189 30.66 7.91 -13.93
N TYR A 190 31.34 6.99 -13.25
CA TYR A 190 32.61 7.28 -12.57
C TYR A 190 33.66 6.27 -13.01
N ASP A 191 34.90 6.74 -13.12
CA ASP A 191 36.06 5.84 -13.06
C ASP A 191 36.07 5.13 -11.71
N PHE A 192 36.37 3.84 -11.72
CA PHE A 192 36.28 2.97 -10.55
C PHE A 192 37.06 3.50 -9.34
N ALA A 193 38.25 4.09 -9.58
CA ALA A 193 39.08 4.69 -8.52
C ALA A 193 38.40 5.87 -7.80
N ASN A 194 37.48 6.55 -8.50
CA ASN A 194 36.90 7.83 -8.14
C ASN A 194 35.42 7.75 -7.76
N VAL A 195 34.85 6.55 -7.62
CA VAL A 195 33.46 6.37 -7.20
C VAL A 195 33.24 7.02 -5.83
N PRO A 196 32.31 7.99 -5.70
CA PRO A 196 32.06 8.66 -4.43
C PRO A 196 31.15 7.81 -3.52
N SER A 197 30.98 8.25 -2.27
CA SER A 197 29.80 7.86 -1.51
C SER A 197 28.56 8.42 -2.19
N LEU A 198 27.51 7.62 -2.33
CA LEU A 198 26.23 8.11 -2.84
C LEU A 198 25.40 8.82 -1.77
N ASN A 199 25.86 8.86 -0.52
CA ASN A 199 25.19 9.66 0.50
C ASN A 199 25.17 11.15 0.10
N GLY A 200 24.00 11.77 0.09
CA GLY A 200 23.79 13.14 -0.39
C GLY A 200 23.64 13.27 -1.92
N ILE A 201 23.99 12.25 -2.70
CA ILE A 201 23.76 12.18 -4.16
C ILE A 201 22.48 11.40 -4.47
N PHE A 202 22.23 10.34 -3.69
CA PHE A 202 21.07 9.48 -3.82
C PHE A 202 19.87 10.09 -3.12
N GLU A 203 18.75 10.13 -3.84
CA GLU A 203 17.48 10.66 -3.37
C GLU A 203 16.50 9.50 -3.16
N ASP A 204 15.85 9.45 -2.00
CA ASP A 204 14.82 8.44 -1.75
C ASP A 204 13.56 8.68 -2.62
N ASP A 205 13.27 9.94 -2.90
CA ASP A 205 12.16 10.39 -3.73
C ASP A 205 12.68 11.28 -4.85
N ILE A 206 12.26 11.02 -6.09
CA ILE A 206 12.51 11.89 -7.25
C ILE A 206 11.13 12.29 -7.80
N GLY A 207 10.76 13.56 -7.62
CA GLY A 207 9.43 14.06 -7.94
C GLY A 207 8.32 13.23 -7.27
N ASN A 208 7.49 12.60 -8.09
CA ASN A 208 6.34 11.79 -7.67
C ASN A 208 6.64 10.30 -7.47
N TYR A 209 7.91 9.93 -7.48
CA TYR A 209 8.36 8.55 -7.43
C TYR A 209 9.24 8.29 -6.21
N ARG A 210 9.20 7.06 -5.70
CA ARG A 210 9.96 6.63 -4.52
C ARG A 210 10.78 5.39 -4.81
N TYR A 211 12.01 5.38 -4.34
CA TYR A 211 12.92 4.25 -4.43
C TYR A 211 12.32 2.98 -3.81
N THR A 212 12.28 1.91 -4.59
CA THR A 212 11.58 0.67 -4.22
C THR A 212 12.38 -0.60 -4.51
N ALA A 213 13.29 -0.57 -5.49
CA ALA A 213 14.07 -1.73 -5.90
C ALA A 213 15.41 -1.30 -6.50
N ALA A 214 16.36 -2.21 -6.60
CA ALA A 214 17.62 -2.00 -7.28
C ALA A 214 18.03 -3.25 -8.07
N VAL A 215 18.67 -3.03 -9.20
CA VAL A 215 19.30 -4.08 -10.01
C VAL A 215 20.79 -3.83 -10.04
N VAL A 216 21.59 -4.81 -9.62
CA VAL A 216 23.06 -4.73 -9.64
C VAL A 216 23.58 -5.75 -10.62
N ARG A 217 24.29 -5.28 -11.64
CA ARG A 217 24.96 -6.13 -12.62
C ARG A 217 26.45 -6.07 -12.34
N ASN A 218 26.97 -7.10 -11.68
CA ASN A 218 28.40 -7.22 -11.39
C ASN A 218 29.17 -7.65 -12.64
N PRO A 219 30.48 -7.37 -12.75
CA PRO A 219 31.31 -7.85 -13.85
C PRO A 219 31.17 -9.37 -14.00
N LYS A 220 31.28 -9.88 -15.24
CA LYS A 220 31.24 -11.32 -15.47
C LYS A 220 32.39 -12.00 -14.71
N PRO A 221 32.17 -13.19 -14.12
CA PRO A 221 30.99 -14.05 -14.20
C PRO A 221 29.97 -13.87 -13.06
N TYR A 222 30.04 -12.79 -12.29
CA TYR A 222 29.25 -12.64 -11.05
C TYR A 222 27.78 -12.26 -11.29
N GLY A 223 27.36 -12.06 -12.54
CA GLY A 223 25.95 -11.97 -12.94
C GLY A 223 25.18 -10.77 -12.39
N THR A 224 23.85 -10.94 -12.31
CA THR A 224 22.90 -9.88 -11.93
C THR A 224 22.12 -10.24 -10.67
N TYR A 225 21.88 -9.24 -9.82
CA TYR A 225 21.14 -9.33 -8.56
C TYR A 225 19.97 -8.34 -8.59
N VAL A 226 18.80 -8.79 -8.14
CA VAL A 226 17.61 -7.93 -7.96
C VAL A 226 17.27 -7.84 -6.47
N TYR A 227 17.15 -6.61 -5.99
CA TYR A 227 16.79 -6.27 -4.62
C TYR A 227 15.50 -5.46 -4.60
N SER A 228 14.60 -5.75 -3.67
CA SER A 228 13.38 -4.96 -3.47
C SER A 228 13.21 -4.57 -2.00
N ASN A 229 12.50 -3.47 -1.79
CA ASN A 229 12.24 -2.92 -0.47
C ASN A 229 10.97 -3.51 0.15
N SER A 230 11.13 -4.33 1.18
CA SER A 230 10.08 -4.87 2.07
C SER A 230 9.04 -5.80 1.45
N LYS A 231 8.86 -5.77 0.13
CA LYS A 231 7.91 -6.57 -0.65
C LYS A 231 8.52 -6.94 -1.99
N ILE A 232 7.96 -7.93 -2.69
CA ILE A 232 8.35 -8.19 -4.08
C ILE A 232 8.00 -6.99 -4.97
N PHE A 233 8.76 -6.83 -6.06
CA PHE A 233 8.52 -5.76 -7.03
C PHE A 233 8.79 -6.31 -8.44
N ALA A 234 7.80 -6.21 -9.33
CA ALA A 234 7.87 -6.68 -10.72
C ALA A 234 8.45 -8.10 -10.86
N HIS A 235 7.84 -9.08 -10.16
CA HIS A 235 8.26 -10.49 -10.15
C HIS A 235 9.71 -10.73 -9.68
N MET A 236 10.42 -9.71 -9.18
CA MET A 236 11.85 -9.78 -8.91
C MET A 236 12.71 -10.09 -10.15
N LYS A 237 12.20 -9.80 -11.35
CA LYS A 237 12.87 -10.10 -12.63
C LYS A 237 13.37 -8.84 -13.31
N THR A 238 14.27 -9.04 -14.26
CA THR A 238 14.76 -8.00 -15.15
C THR A 238 15.15 -8.57 -16.52
N ASN A 239 15.25 -7.73 -17.54
CA ASN A 239 15.56 -8.07 -18.93
C ASN A 239 17.04 -8.46 -19.16
N VAL A 240 17.55 -9.39 -18.35
CA VAL A 240 18.90 -9.96 -18.47
C VAL A 240 18.84 -11.48 -18.51
N ASP A 241 19.85 -12.08 -19.11
CA ASP A 241 20.03 -13.53 -19.19
C ASP A 241 20.84 -14.11 -18.01
N ASP A 242 21.57 -13.26 -17.27
CA ASP A 242 22.50 -13.64 -16.22
C ASP A 242 22.00 -13.34 -14.77
N LEU A 243 20.69 -13.37 -14.54
CA LEU A 243 20.10 -13.20 -13.20
C LEU A 243 20.47 -14.37 -12.27
N LEU A 244 21.23 -14.06 -11.21
CA LEU A 244 21.71 -15.05 -10.24
C LEU A 244 20.96 -15.03 -8.92
N TRP A 245 20.47 -13.86 -8.48
CA TRP A 245 19.92 -13.73 -7.13
C TRP A 245 18.79 -12.70 -7.04
N GLU A 246 17.80 -13.02 -6.20
CA GLU A 246 16.59 -12.25 -5.99
C GLU A 246 16.33 -12.16 -4.48
N SER A 247 16.21 -10.96 -3.93
CA SER A 247 15.99 -10.82 -2.49
C SER A 247 15.20 -9.59 -2.08
N ILE A 248 14.41 -9.76 -1.02
CA ILE A 248 13.58 -8.72 -0.44
C ILE A 248 14.26 -8.24 0.85
N LEU A 249 14.72 -6.99 0.84
CA LEU A 249 15.49 -6.36 1.91
C LEU A 249 14.57 -5.49 2.78
N GLN A 250 14.93 -5.31 4.05
CA GLN A 250 14.24 -4.34 4.91
C GLN A 250 14.65 -2.90 4.54
N PRO A 251 13.86 -1.87 4.90
CA PRO A 251 14.12 -0.48 4.49
C PRO A 251 15.50 0.02 4.92
N ALA A 252 15.95 -0.34 6.12
CA ALA A 252 17.27 0.05 6.62
C ALA A 252 18.41 -0.52 5.76
N TYR A 253 18.27 -1.76 5.27
CA TYR A 253 19.25 -2.40 4.40
C TYR A 253 19.22 -1.82 2.99
N MET A 254 18.04 -1.54 2.43
CA MET A 254 17.92 -0.85 1.14
C MET A 254 18.55 0.54 1.17
N ASN A 255 18.33 1.28 2.27
CA ASN A 255 18.90 2.61 2.45
C ASN A 255 20.43 2.55 2.62
N GLY A 256 20.93 1.63 3.46
CA GLY A 256 22.37 1.40 3.61
C GLY A 256 23.06 0.79 2.37
N PHE A 257 22.30 0.12 1.51
CA PHE A 257 22.75 -0.35 0.19
C PHE A 257 22.95 0.83 -0.75
N ALA A 258 21.97 1.72 -0.87
CA ALA A 258 22.03 2.87 -1.77
C ALA A 258 22.98 3.99 -1.28
N LYS A 259 23.06 4.24 0.03
CA LYS A 259 23.82 5.37 0.62
C LYS A 259 25.09 4.94 1.37
N GLY A 260 25.47 3.67 1.28
CA GLY A 260 26.65 3.14 1.96
C GLY A 260 27.99 3.69 1.44
N PRO A 261 29.08 3.51 2.18
CA PRO A 261 30.40 4.04 1.81
C PRO A 261 31.02 3.37 0.55
N LYS A 262 32.03 4.06 0.00
CA LYS A 262 32.77 3.87 -1.28
C LYS A 262 33.04 2.43 -1.80
N GLN A 263 33.19 1.42 -0.94
CA GLN A 263 33.71 0.09 -1.31
C GLN A 263 32.62 -1.01 -1.31
N LYS A 264 31.60 -0.87 -2.16
CA LYS A 264 30.59 -1.92 -2.37
C LYS A 264 30.41 -2.36 -3.83
N TRP A 265 30.95 -1.59 -4.76
CA TRP A 265 30.76 -1.82 -6.19
C TRP A 265 32.01 -2.44 -6.78
N ASP A 266 31.82 -3.39 -7.68
CA ASP A 266 32.93 -4.01 -8.40
C ASP A 266 33.28 -3.19 -9.65
N ASN A 267 34.55 -3.29 -10.06
CA ASN A 267 35.01 -2.68 -11.29
C ASN A 267 34.23 -3.26 -12.49
N GLY A 268 33.52 -2.40 -13.23
CA GLY A 268 32.65 -2.80 -14.34
C GLY A 268 31.20 -3.04 -13.97
N SER A 269 30.78 -2.73 -12.74
CA SER A 269 29.38 -2.87 -12.32
C SER A 269 28.47 -1.78 -12.89
N THR A 270 27.22 -2.15 -13.19
CA THR A 270 26.12 -1.20 -13.34
C THR A 270 25.11 -1.39 -12.22
N VAL A 271 24.56 -0.28 -11.73
CA VAL A 271 23.58 -0.26 -10.64
C VAL A 271 22.40 0.58 -11.10
N THR A 272 21.22 -0.01 -11.18
CA THR A 272 19.99 0.70 -11.53
C THR A 272 19.09 0.78 -10.32
N PHE A 273 18.85 1.99 -9.82
CA PHE A 273 17.90 2.28 -8.77
C PHE A 273 16.52 2.52 -9.39
N ILE A 274 15.53 1.78 -8.91
CA ILE A 274 14.18 1.74 -9.46
C ILE A 274 13.22 2.50 -8.54
N TYR A 275 12.45 3.40 -9.13
CA TYR A 275 11.50 4.25 -8.45
C TYR A 275 10.07 3.90 -8.85
N GLU A 276 9.21 3.61 -7.87
CA GLU A 276 7.78 3.39 -8.07
C GLU A 276 7.02 4.71 -7.97
N LYS A 277 6.12 4.96 -8.91
CA LYS A 277 5.23 6.12 -8.86
C LYS A 277 4.27 6.01 -7.68
N ILE A 278 4.35 6.96 -6.75
CA ILE A 278 3.54 7.00 -5.52
C ILE A 278 2.49 8.09 -5.53
N LYS A 279 2.68 9.11 -6.39
CA LYS A 279 1.77 10.22 -6.59
C LYS A 279 1.46 10.41 -8.07
N ASN A 280 0.28 10.93 -8.35
CA ASN A 280 -0.13 11.33 -9.69
C ASN A 280 -0.31 12.85 -9.72
N THR A 281 -0.03 13.46 -10.86
CA THR A 281 -0.20 14.90 -11.07
C THR A 281 -1.57 15.18 -11.67
N LEU A 282 -2.33 16.04 -11.01
CA LEU A 282 -3.54 16.67 -11.54
C LEU A 282 -3.18 18.04 -12.10
N THR A 283 -3.36 18.23 -13.40
CA THR A 283 -3.22 19.52 -14.07
C THR A 283 -4.61 20.14 -14.24
N ILE A 284 -4.78 21.41 -13.89
CA ILE A 284 -6.02 22.17 -14.08
C ILE A 284 -5.74 23.30 -15.06
N GLU A 285 -6.44 23.31 -16.17
CA GLU A 285 -6.30 24.29 -17.25
C GLU A 285 -7.55 25.16 -17.35
N TYR A 286 -7.36 26.44 -17.70
CA TYR A 286 -8.42 27.41 -17.92
C TYR A 286 -8.29 27.90 -19.36
N VAL A 287 -9.27 27.54 -20.19
CA VAL A 287 -9.22 27.78 -21.64
C VAL A 287 -10.47 28.49 -22.12
N ASP A 288 -10.36 29.21 -23.23
CA ASP A 288 -11.49 29.89 -23.86
C ASP A 288 -12.33 28.97 -24.78
N GLU A 289 -13.24 29.55 -25.57
CA GLU A 289 -14.09 28.82 -26.50
C GLU A 289 -13.31 28.07 -27.61
N ALA A 290 -12.15 28.58 -28.01
CA ALA A 290 -11.25 27.98 -29.00
C ALA A 290 -10.33 26.92 -28.38
N GLY A 291 -10.20 26.90 -27.05
CA GLY A 291 -9.29 26.01 -26.33
C GLY A 291 -7.94 26.66 -26.02
N ASP A 292 -7.80 27.96 -26.26
CA ASP A 292 -6.60 28.72 -25.96
C ASP A 292 -6.53 29.07 -24.47
N SER A 293 -5.30 29.10 -23.93
CA SER A 293 -5.08 29.44 -22.52
C SER A 293 -5.48 30.88 -22.21
N ILE A 294 -6.18 31.10 -21.09
CA ILE A 294 -6.62 32.43 -20.68
C ILE A 294 -5.47 33.20 -20.02
N SER A 295 -5.17 34.39 -20.54
CA SER A 295 -4.14 35.29 -19.98
C SER A 295 -4.39 35.59 -18.49
N GLY A 296 -3.34 35.54 -17.67
CA GLY A 296 -3.43 35.74 -16.22
C GLY A 296 -3.86 34.51 -15.41
N HIS A 297 -4.29 33.43 -16.07
CA HIS A 297 -4.74 32.20 -15.42
C HIS A 297 -3.95 30.97 -15.94
N PRO A 298 -2.67 30.80 -15.54
CA PRO A 298 -1.87 29.67 -15.98
C PRO A 298 -2.39 28.35 -15.38
N ALA A 299 -2.05 27.24 -16.05
CA ALA A 299 -2.40 25.91 -15.58
C ALA A 299 -1.84 25.64 -14.17
N GLN A 300 -2.65 25.06 -13.30
CA GLN A 300 -2.25 24.67 -11.94
C GLN A 300 -1.90 23.19 -11.90
N LYS A 301 -0.90 22.80 -11.11
CA LYS A 301 -0.52 21.39 -10.90
C LYS A 301 -0.62 21.02 -9.43
N LYS A 302 -1.17 19.83 -9.15
CA LYS A 302 -1.28 19.27 -7.80
C LYS A 302 -0.87 17.81 -7.81
N ASP A 303 0.08 17.45 -6.97
CA ASP A 303 0.45 16.05 -6.78
C ASP A 303 -0.37 15.44 -5.65
N LEU A 304 -1.13 14.40 -5.99
CA LEU A 304 -1.97 13.65 -5.07
C LEU A 304 -1.47 12.21 -4.97
N ASN A 305 -1.64 11.55 -3.82
CA ASN A 305 -1.27 10.14 -3.74
C ASN A 305 -2.14 9.31 -4.69
N ASN A 306 -1.60 8.21 -5.18
CA ASN A 306 -2.36 7.35 -6.08
C ASN A 306 -3.68 6.87 -5.44
N GLY A 307 -4.79 7.15 -6.12
CA GLY A 307 -6.15 6.85 -5.67
C GLY A 307 -6.78 7.90 -4.75
N ASP A 308 -6.12 9.04 -4.52
CA ASP A 308 -6.71 10.19 -3.81
C ASP A 308 -7.85 10.80 -4.63
N GLU A 309 -8.85 11.34 -3.92
CA GLU A 309 -9.95 12.08 -4.55
C GLU A 309 -9.58 13.56 -4.71
N TYR A 310 -10.02 14.18 -5.80
CA TYR A 310 -9.86 15.61 -6.06
C TYR A 310 -11.21 16.29 -6.22
N ILE A 311 -11.26 17.56 -5.82
CA ILE A 311 -12.38 18.49 -6.03
C ILE A 311 -11.76 19.81 -6.46
N GLU A 312 -11.98 20.19 -7.71
CA GLU A 312 -11.48 21.42 -8.30
C GLU A 312 -12.66 22.32 -8.65
N LYS A 313 -12.53 23.61 -8.36
CA LYS A 313 -13.56 24.61 -8.64
C LYS A 313 -13.05 25.57 -9.71
N ALA A 314 -13.94 25.94 -10.62
CA ALA A 314 -13.69 26.99 -11.58
C ALA A 314 -13.47 28.33 -10.84
N PRO A 315 -12.36 29.04 -11.06
CA PRO A 315 -12.25 30.43 -10.64
C PRO A 315 -13.21 31.31 -11.44
N GLU A 316 -13.63 32.40 -10.83
CA GLU A 316 -14.23 33.52 -11.55
C GLU A 316 -13.11 34.27 -12.29
N ILE A 317 -13.35 34.60 -13.56
CA ILE A 317 -12.35 35.24 -14.45
C ILE A 317 -13.00 36.47 -15.08
N ASP A 318 -12.42 37.64 -14.83
CA ASP A 318 -12.93 38.91 -15.34
C ASP A 318 -13.01 38.91 -16.87
N GLY A 319 -14.17 39.34 -17.40
CA GLY A 319 -14.42 39.37 -18.85
C GLY A 319 -14.76 38.00 -19.45
N TYR A 320 -14.95 36.96 -18.65
CA TYR A 320 -15.30 35.61 -19.09
C TYR A 320 -16.47 35.04 -18.27
N THR A 321 -17.27 34.17 -18.90
CA THR A 321 -18.33 33.38 -18.26
C THR A 321 -18.00 31.90 -18.38
N LEU A 322 -18.05 31.15 -17.27
CA LEU A 322 -17.77 29.72 -17.28
C LEU A 322 -18.78 28.95 -18.16
N ILE A 323 -18.27 27.98 -18.93
CA ILE A 323 -19.05 27.01 -19.70
C ILE A 323 -18.97 25.64 -19.01
N GLY A 324 -20.11 25.11 -18.60
CA GLY A 324 -20.22 23.79 -17.98
C GLY A 324 -20.25 23.83 -16.45
N ASP A 325 -19.78 22.75 -15.83
CA ASP A 325 -19.82 22.58 -14.37
C ASP A 325 -18.80 23.49 -13.66
N ASP A 326 -19.23 24.17 -12.60
CA ASP A 326 -18.39 25.01 -11.72
C ASP A 326 -17.45 24.21 -10.81
N GLN A 327 -17.63 22.89 -10.77
CA GLN A 327 -16.87 21.99 -9.93
C GLN A 327 -16.66 20.64 -10.60
N LEU A 328 -15.39 20.26 -10.77
CA LEU A 328 -14.98 18.95 -11.25
C LEU A 328 -14.47 18.09 -10.10
N THR A 329 -14.94 16.85 -10.02
CA THR A 329 -14.53 15.90 -8.97
C THR A 329 -14.14 14.56 -9.56
N GLY A 330 -13.27 13.84 -8.87
CA GLY A 330 -12.88 12.51 -9.31
C GLY A 330 -11.89 11.86 -8.36
N ARG A 331 -11.31 10.77 -8.84
CA ARG A 331 -10.23 10.05 -8.17
C ARG A 331 -9.04 9.98 -9.11
N LEU A 332 -7.85 10.27 -8.60
CA LEU A 332 -6.64 10.34 -9.39
C LEU A 332 -5.87 9.02 -9.32
N THR A 333 -6.12 8.13 -10.28
CA THR A 333 -5.43 6.83 -10.40
C THR A 333 -4.27 6.83 -11.39
N GLU A 334 -4.16 7.89 -12.18
CA GLU A 334 -3.11 8.19 -13.15
C GLU A 334 -3.02 9.72 -13.28
N ASP A 335 -1.96 10.24 -13.92
CA ASP A 335 -1.87 11.68 -14.19
C ASP A 335 -3.05 12.12 -15.05
N LYS A 336 -3.62 13.28 -14.75
CA LYS A 336 -4.85 13.73 -15.40
C LYS A 336 -4.86 15.24 -15.57
N THR A 337 -5.40 15.69 -16.70
CA THR A 337 -5.73 17.10 -16.94
C THR A 337 -7.23 17.31 -16.80
N LEU A 338 -7.62 18.38 -16.09
CA LEU A 338 -8.96 18.93 -16.04
C LEU A 338 -8.97 20.27 -16.74
N THR A 339 -10.06 20.57 -17.43
CA THR A 339 -10.19 21.81 -18.19
C THR A 339 -11.48 22.49 -17.79
N PHE A 340 -11.38 23.74 -17.33
CA PHE A 340 -12.51 24.65 -17.22
C PHE A 340 -12.54 25.54 -18.46
N LYS A 341 -13.66 25.50 -19.18
CA LYS A 341 -13.82 26.23 -20.44
C LYS A 341 -14.63 27.50 -20.20
N TYR A 342 -14.24 28.61 -20.80
CA TYR A 342 -14.88 29.90 -20.60
C TYR A 342 -15.27 30.58 -21.92
N LYS A 343 -16.36 31.34 -21.88
CA LYS A 343 -16.86 32.18 -22.96
C LYS A 343 -16.47 33.63 -22.69
N LYS A 344 -15.85 34.31 -23.66
CA LYS A 344 -15.51 35.73 -23.53
C LYS A 344 -16.78 36.58 -23.56
N VAL A 345 -16.91 37.49 -22.59
CA VAL A 345 -18.02 38.44 -22.53
C VAL A 345 -17.68 39.60 -23.47
N VAL A 346 -18.44 39.74 -24.56
CA VAL A 346 -18.36 40.91 -25.44
C VAL A 346 -19.29 42.00 -24.90
N THR A 347 -18.71 43.09 -24.42
CA THR A 347 -19.47 44.32 -24.21
C THR A 347 -19.82 44.93 -25.57
N PRO A 348 -21.08 45.32 -25.83
CA PRO A 348 -21.42 46.16 -26.98
C PRO A 348 -20.64 47.48 -26.90
N PRO A 349 -20.23 48.09 -28.03
CA PRO A 349 -19.59 49.40 -28.01
C PRO A 349 -20.58 50.41 -27.42
N ASN A 350 -20.27 50.99 -26.27
CA ASN A 350 -21.09 52.03 -25.67
C ASN A 350 -20.95 53.33 -26.50
N PRO A 351 -22.05 54.07 -26.77
CA PRO A 351 -22.00 55.39 -27.37
C PRO A 351 -21.19 56.37 -26.53
N GLY A 352 -20.52 57.30 -27.19
CA GLY A 352 -19.56 58.24 -26.60
C GLY A 352 -20.11 59.20 -25.53
N PRO A 353 -19.21 59.99 -24.91
CA PRO A 353 -19.42 60.66 -23.62
C PRO A 353 -19.85 62.12 -23.76
N THR A 354 -20.64 62.64 -22.81
CA THR A 354 -20.64 64.08 -22.41
C THR A 354 -21.44 64.30 -21.08
N PRO A 355 -21.31 65.44 -20.34
CA PRO A 355 -20.40 65.58 -19.19
C PRO A 355 -21.02 66.20 -17.90
N GLY A 356 -20.27 66.13 -16.78
CA GLY A 356 -20.36 67.01 -15.59
C GLY A 356 -21.19 66.45 -14.41
N GLY A 357 -20.85 66.62 -13.12
CA GLY A 357 -19.73 67.28 -12.44
C GLY A 357 -19.96 67.29 -10.91
N GLY A 358 -18.86 67.28 -10.12
CA GLY A 358 -18.73 67.64 -8.69
C GLY A 358 -19.27 66.65 -7.64
N SER A 359 -18.82 66.56 -6.39
CA SER A 359 -17.61 66.98 -5.62
C SER A 359 -17.76 66.36 -4.20
N ASN A 360 -16.67 65.93 -3.54
CA ASN A 360 -16.42 65.68 -2.08
C ASN A 360 -17.51 65.06 -1.16
N THR A 361 -17.20 64.24 -0.13
CA THR A 361 -16.36 64.57 1.05
C THR A 361 -16.16 63.31 1.95
N ASP A 362 -14.98 63.24 2.57
CA ASP A 362 -14.56 62.74 3.91
C ASP A 362 -15.13 61.48 4.61
N GLY A 363 -14.20 60.80 5.32
CA GLY A 363 -14.50 60.17 6.62
C GLY A 363 -13.74 58.89 7.00
N ASN A 364 -12.53 59.04 7.60
CA ASN A 364 -12.00 58.38 8.83
C ASN A 364 -12.38 56.90 9.14
N GLN A 365 -11.52 55.97 9.58
CA GLN A 365 -10.52 56.06 10.65
C GLN A 365 -9.76 54.71 10.78
N THR A 366 -8.52 54.78 11.30
CA THR A 366 -7.48 53.75 11.34
C THR A 366 -7.39 53.00 12.69
N THR A 367 -6.60 51.91 12.71
CA THR A 367 -5.74 51.35 13.81
C THR A 367 -6.30 50.13 14.58
N THR A 368 -5.56 49.11 15.05
CA THR A 368 -4.14 48.91 15.46
C THR A 368 -3.68 47.42 15.34
N ASN A 369 -2.36 47.22 15.16
CA ASN A 369 -1.53 45.99 15.38
C ASN A 369 -1.02 45.95 16.87
N PRO A 370 -0.07 45.10 17.38
CA PRO A 370 0.61 43.85 16.93
C PRO A 370 0.86 42.77 18.06
N VAL A 371 1.64 41.71 17.73
CA VAL A 371 2.71 41.01 18.53
C VAL A 371 2.55 39.50 18.88
N LYS A 372 3.66 38.79 18.59
CA LYS A 372 4.08 37.37 18.80
C LYS A 372 5.02 37.28 20.03
N PRO A 373 5.18 36.15 20.78
CA PRO A 373 6.30 35.20 20.52
C PRO A 373 6.08 33.71 20.92
N THR A 374 7.06 32.88 20.54
CA THR A 374 7.33 31.42 20.67
C THR A 374 7.36 30.83 22.10
N PRO A 375 7.21 29.49 22.31
CA PRO A 375 8.35 28.56 22.58
C PRO A 375 8.16 27.13 21.98
N GLU A 376 9.18 26.47 21.39
CA GLU A 376 10.25 25.60 21.97
C GLU A 376 9.95 24.07 21.94
N VAL A 377 11.00 23.31 21.64
CA VAL A 377 11.07 21.90 21.21
C VAL A 377 11.21 20.95 22.41
N THR A 378 10.60 19.77 22.34
CA THR A 378 11.03 18.61 23.18
C THR A 378 10.81 17.29 22.46
N ALA A 379 11.81 16.41 22.55
CA ALA A 379 11.98 15.16 21.79
C ALA A 379 10.97 14.05 22.15
N PRO A 380 10.64 13.12 21.23
CA PRO A 380 9.88 11.91 21.57
C PRO A 380 10.80 10.75 21.98
N THR A 381 10.61 10.27 23.20
CA THR A 381 11.17 9.04 23.76
C THR A 381 10.51 7.79 23.18
N THR A 382 11.32 6.79 22.85
CA THR A 382 10.99 5.47 22.31
C THR A 382 10.12 4.64 23.28
N GLU A 383 8.93 4.19 22.86
CA GLU A 383 8.14 3.17 23.57
C GLU A 383 8.24 1.82 22.85
N THR A 384 8.81 0.86 23.57
CA THR A 384 9.13 -0.54 23.22
C THR A 384 7.90 -1.36 22.85
N ALA A 385 7.91 -2.00 21.66
CA ALA A 385 6.91 -2.99 21.25
C ALA A 385 7.24 -4.38 21.79
N LYS A 386 6.39 -4.93 22.67
CA LYS A 386 6.33 -6.37 23.02
C LYS A 386 5.09 -7.02 22.38
N GLN A 387 5.26 -8.28 21.97
CA GLN A 387 4.35 -9.27 21.34
C GLN A 387 2.81 -9.11 21.43
N PRO A 388 2.04 -9.68 20.46
CA PRO A 388 0.60 -9.46 20.33
C PRO A 388 -0.21 -10.11 21.46
N ALA A 389 -0.84 -9.27 22.27
CA ALA A 389 -1.78 -9.71 23.31
C ALA A 389 -3.08 -10.28 22.72
N LYS A 390 -3.52 -11.45 23.23
CA LYS A 390 -4.82 -12.10 22.94
C LYS A 390 -5.97 -11.08 22.91
N VAL A 391 -6.64 -10.95 21.77
CA VAL A 391 -7.76 -10.01 21.56
C VAL A 391 -9.09 -10.70 21.97
N PRO A 392 -9.99 -10.03 22.71
CA PRO A 392 -11.29 -10.61 23.09
C PRO A 392 -12.16 -11.04 21.90
N ASN A 393 -12.95 -12.11 22.07
CA ASN A 393 -13.81 -12.70 21.02
C ASN A 393 -14.82 -11.72 20.38
N TYR A 394 -15.22 -10.68 21.12
CA TYR A 394 -16.16 -9.68 20.64
C TYR A 394 -15.52 -8.69 19.66
N ALA A 395 -14.19 -8.58 19.66
CA ALA A 395 -13.49 -7.62 18.85
C ALA A 395 -13.70 -7.91 17.35
N ALA A 396 -13.65 -6.86 16.56
CA ALA A 396 -13.56 -6.97 15.11
C ALA A 396 -12.17 -7.50 14.75
N LYS A 397 -12.10 -8.40 13.76
CA LYS A 397 -10.84 -8.89 13.18
C LYS A 397 -10.15 -7.76 12.43
N GLU A 398 -8.83 -7.83 12.30
CA GLU A 398 -8.08 -6.97 11.38
C GLU A 398 -8.64 -7.14 9.96
N GLY A 399 -8.69 -6.04 9.20
CA GLY A 399 -9.36 -5.91 7.91
C GLY A 399 -10.89 -5.76 7.99
N ALA A 400 -11.52 -6.03 9.14
CA ALA A 400 -12.98 -5.98 9.25
C ALA A 400 -13.49 -4.55 9.38
N ALA A 401 -14.66 -4.29 8.78
CA ALA A 401 -15.32 -3.00 8.91
C ALA A 401 -16.12 -2.89 10.22
N VAL A 402 -15.91 -1.79 10.95
CA VAL A 402 -16.66 -1.37 12.14
C VAL A 402 -17.32 -0.02 11.90
N TYR A 403 -18.33 0.32 12.70
CA TYR A 403 -18.97 1.63 12.65
C TYR A 403 -19.28 2.13 14.06
N ALA A 404 -19.22 3.46 14.23
CA ALA A 404 -19.50 4.09 15.51
C ALA A 404 -21.01 4.19 15.74
N VAL A 405 -21.47 3.73 16.90
CA VAL A 405 -22.87 3.82 17.35
C VAL A 405 -23.12 4.98 18.32
N ASN A 406 -22.05 5.54 18.88
CA ASN A 406 -22.03 6.72 19.74
C ASN A 406 -20.92 7.69 19.29
N HIS A 407 -20.93 8.89 19.87
CA HIS A 407 -19.91 9.90 19.61
C HIS A 407 -18.50 9.38 19.99
N ILE A 408 -17.54 9.52 19.08
CA ILE A 408 -16.13 9.16 19.31
C ILE A 408 -15.19 10.20 18.70
N TYR A 409 -13.95 10.23 19.18
CA TYR A 409 -12.85 10.87 18.47
C TYR A 409 -11.89 9.80 17.93
N MET A 410 -11.16 10.15 16.88
CA MET A 410 -9.96 9.43 16.47
C MET A 410 -8.73 10.13 17.02
N TYR A 411 -7.74 9.35 17.45
CA TYR A 411 -6.54 9.82 18.11
C TYR A 411 -5.27 9.44 17.35
N LYS A 412 -4.20 10.24 17.48
CA LYS A 412 -2.87 9.90 16.93
C LYS A 412 -2.29 8.63 17.56
N ASN A 413 -2.52 8.43 18.87
CA ASN A 413 -1.94 7.34 19.67
C ASN A 413 -3.02 6.53 20.42
N ALA A 414 -2.67 5.31 20.85
CA ALA A 414 -3.59 4.39 21.54
C ALA A 414 -3.99 4.84 22.96
N THR A 415 -3.14 5.62 23.62
CA THR A 415 -3.47 6.28 24.91
C THR A 415 -4.11 7.63 24.62
N PHE A 416 -5.43 7.70 24.79
CA PHE A 416 -6.25 8.84 24.37
C PHE A 416 -6.02 10.06 25.25
N LYS A 417 -5.59 11.17 24.63
CA LYS A 417 -5.43 12.50 25.24
C LYS A 417 -6.16 13.54 24.38
N LYS A 418 -6.72 14.59 25.00
CA LYS A 418 -7.47 15.64 24.28
C LYS A 418 -6.64 16.31 23.18
N SER A 419 -5.35 16.56 23.43
CA SER A 419 -4.39 17.14 22.47
C SER A 419 -4.06 16.24 21.28
N GLN A 420 -4.41 14.95 21.32
CA GLN A 420 -4.09 13.96 20.29
C GLN A 420 -5.28 13.65 19.38
N ARG A 421 -6.41 14.35 19.53
CA ARG A 421 -7.60 14.18 18.70
C ARG A 421 -7.33 14.70 17.29
N ILE A 422 -7.63 13.91 16.27
CA ILE A 422 -7.39 14.27 14.84
C ILE A 422 -8.66 14.27 13.99
N ALA A 423 -9.75 13.70 14.52
CA ALA A 423 -11.08 13.77 13.91
C ALA A 423 -12.17 13.57 14.97
N ASN A 424 -13.30 14.26 14.76
CA ASN A 424 -14.50 14.16 15.58
C ASN A 424 -15.60 13.43 14.81
N TYR A 425 -16.28 12.49 15.46
CA TYR A 425 -17.36 11.70 14.89
C TYR A 425 -18.59 11.80 15.78
N PRO A 426 -19.56 12.69 15.45
CA PRO A 426 -20.78 12.82 16.23
C PRO A 426 -21.65 11.56 16.16
N LYS A 427 -22.54 11.41 17.13
CA LYS A 427 -23.57 10.38 17.10
C LYS A 427 -24.57 10.71 15.98
N THR A 428 -24.77 9.79 15.04
CA THR A 428 -25.67 10.00 13.90
C THR A 428 -26.69 8.87 13.74
N LYS A 429 -27.73 9.13 12.92
CA LYS A 429 -28.70 8.11 12.48
C LYS A 429 -27.96 6.93 11.84
N ARG A 430 -28.49 5.70 11.99
CA ARG A 430 -27.84 4.45 11.56
C ARG A 430 -27.23 4.51 10.15
N ILE A 431 -27.99 4.99 9.17
CA ILE A 431 -27.57 5.11 7.77
C ILE A 431 -26.38 6.06 7.55
N ASN A 432 -26.16 6.99 8.48
CA ASN A 432 -25.11 8.03 8.44
C ASN A 432 -23.96 7.76 9.41
N ARG A 433 -23.97 6.62 10.12
CA ARG A 433 -22.92 6.30 11.11
C ARG A 433 -21.56 6.14 10.45
N PRO A 434 -20.49 6.70 11.04
CA PRO A 434 -19.17 6.64 10.44
C PRO A 434 -18.59 5.21 10.52
N MET A 435 -18.03 4.76 9.41
CA MET A 435 -17.39 3.45 9.23
C MET A 435 -15.87 3.56 9.22
N PHE A 436 -15.23 2.50 9.69
CA PHE A 436 -13.78 2.37 9.75
C PHE A 436 -13.38 0.95 9.40
N VAL A 437 -12.22 0.77 8.76
CA VAL A 437 -11.57 -0.54 8.59
C VAL A 437 -10.52 -0.69 9.68
N VAL A 438 -10.58 -1.80 10.44
CA VAL A 438 -9.54 -2.13 11.43
C VAL A 438 -8.28 -2.54 10.67
N THR A 439 -7.17 -1.90 10.97
CA THR A 439 -5.87 -2.18 10.33
C THR A 439 -4.84 -2.76 11.30
N ASP A 440 -5.08 -2.63 12.61
CA ASP A 440 -4.25 -3.21 13.67
C ASP A 440 -4.96 -3.06 15.02
N TYR A 441 -4.37 -3.58 16.10
CA TYR A 441 -4.79 -3.40 17.48
C TYR A 441 -3.74 -2.67 18.29
N ALA A 442 -4.19 -2.01 19.35
CA ALA A 442 -3.29 -1.50 20.38
C ALA A 442 -3.96 -1.57 21.74
N ARG A 443 -3.17 -1.36 22.78
CA ARG A 443 -3.67 -1.14 24.14
C ARG A 443 -3.27 0.27 24.58
N SER A 444 -4.16 0.94 25.31
CA SER A 444 -3.77 2.14 26.05
C SER A 444 -2.81 1.78 27.18
N LYS A 445 -2.17 2.77 27.80
CA LYS A 445 -1.35 2.59 29.01
C LYS A 445 -2.08 1.83 30.13
N GLY A 446 -3.37 2.08 30.32
CA GLY A 446 -4.24 1.35 31.27
C GLY A 446 -4.82 0.02 30.72
N GLY A 447 -4.25 -0.57 29.67
CA GLY A 447 -4.63 -1.89 29.15
C GLY A 447 -5.88 -1.98 28.27
N ALA A 448 -6.65 -0.90 28.13
CA ALA A 448 -7.88 -0.90 27.32
C ALA A 448 -7.61 -1.12 25.82
N LEU A 449 -8.38 -2.01 25.19
CA LEU A 449 -8.24 -2.31 23.76
C LEU A 449 -8.66 -1.12 22.88
N ARG A 450 -7.82 -0.83 21.89
CA ARG A 450 -8.03 0.15 20.82
C ARG A 450 -7.92 -0.53 19.47
N TYR A 451 -8.70 -0.05 18.50
CA TYR A 451 -8.46 -0.36 17.10
C TYR A 451 -7.58 0.72 16.51
N LYS A 452 -6.51 0.33 15.81
CA LYS A 452 -5.93 1.18 14.76
C LYS A 452 -6.83 1.02 13.54
N VAL A 453 -7.25 2.11 12.95
CA VAL A 453 -8.24 2.11 11.89
C VAL A 453 -7.91 3.11 10.79
N ARG A 454 -8.54 2.89 9.64
CA ARG A 454 -8.68 3.84 8.55
C ARG A 454 -10.14 4.22 8.38
N ASP A 455 -10.44 5.51 8.31
CA ASP A 455 -11.77 6.03 8.00
C ASP A 455 -12.17 5.72 6.55
N VAL A 456 -13.36 5.14 6.35
CA VAL A 456 -13.90 4.77 5.02
C VAL A 456 -15.23 5.47 4.71
N ASN A 457 -15.46 6.65 5.27
CA ASN A 457 -16.64 7.46 5.00
C ASN A 457 -16.41 8.34 3.78
N HIS A 458 -16.61 7.81 2.58
CA HIS A 458 -16.25 8.45 1.29
C HIS A 458 -16.90 9.83 1.00
N LYS A 459 -17.78 10.33 1.88
CA LYS A 459 -18.41 11.66 1.76
C LYS A 459 -17.98 12.62 2.88
N SER A 460 -17.03 12.21 3.71
CA SER A 460 -16.55 12.98 4.86
C SER A 460 -15.15 13.50 4.59
N LYS A 461 -14.84 14.70 5.09
CA LYS A 461 -13.48 15.27 5.11
C LYS A 461 -12.46 14.45 5.90
N THR A 462 -12.92 13.43 6.62
CA THR A 462 -12.09 12.54 7.43
C THR A 462 -11.74 11.23 6.71
N VAL A 463 -12.24 11.00 5.49
CA VAL A 463 -11.96 9.79 4.70
C VAL A 463 -10.45 9.55 4.59
N GLY A 464 -10.01 8.30 4.67
CA GLY A 464 -8.60 7.91 4.57
C GLY A 464 -7.78 8.17 5.84
N LYS A 465 -8.22 9.04 6.76
CA LYS A 465 -7.49 9.30 8.01
C LYS A 465 -7.27 8.00 8.78
N THR A 466 -6.03 7.80 9.19
CA THR A 466 -5.63 6.70 10.05
C THR A 466 -5.40 7.16 11.48
N GLY A 467 -5.78 6.33 12.44
CA GLY A 467 -5.52 6.61 13.85
C GLY A 467 -6.17 5.58 14.74
N TYR A 468 -6.30 5.90 16.01
CA TYR A 468 -6.82 4.99 17.03
C TYR A 468 -8.23 5.39 17.46
N ILE A 469 -9.14 4.41 17.51
CA ILE A 469 -10.50 4.55 18.06
C ILE A 469 -10.75 3.50 19.15
N THR A 470 -11.78 3.75 19.97
CA THR A 470 -12.15 2.80 21.03
C THR A 470 -12.63 1.46 20.44
N ALA A 471 -12.20 0.34 21.02
CA ALA A 471 -12.75 -0.98 20.68
C ALA A 471 -13.96 -1.37 21.55
N ASN A 472 -14.41 -0.48 22.44
CA ASN A 472 -15.54 -0.74 23.32
C ASN A 472 -16.85 -0.86 22.52
N ARG A 473 -17.55 -1.98 22.69
CA ARG A 473 -18.81 -2.31 22.00
C ARG A 473 -19.95 -1.33 22.23
N LYS A 474 -19.91 -0.56 23.33
CA LYS A 474 -20.87 0.53 23.57
C LYS A 474 -20.72 1.68 22.56
N PHE A 475 -19.57 1.79 21.90
CA PHE A 475 -19.24 2.88 20.98
C PHE A 475 -19.00 2.41 19.55
N VAL A 476 -18.39 1.24 19.37
CA VAL A 476 -17.98 0.73 18.05
C VAL A 476 -18.38 -0.73 17.92
N VAL A 477 -19.06 -1.07 16.83
CA VAL A 477 -19.51 -2.47 16.58
C VAL A 477 -19.26 -2.89 15.13
N LYS A 478 -19.28 -4.19 14.84
CA LYS A 478 -19.11 -4.76 13.49
C LYS A 478 -20.21 -4.29 12.54
N VAL A 479 -19.83 -3.90 11.32
CA VAL A 479 -20.75 -3.37 10.28
C VAL A 479 -21.69 -4.45 9.74
N TYR A 480 -21.20 -5.67 9.55
CA TYR A 480 -21.98 -6.76 8.98
C TYR A 480 -22.73 -7.55 10.06
N TYR A 481 -23.92 -8.05 9.75
CA TYR A 481 -24.64 -8.98 10.64
C TYR A 481 -23.92 -10.33 10.70
N SER A 482 -23.81 -10.92 11.89
CA SER A 482 -23.26 -12.26 12.09
C SER A 482 -24.34 -13.31 12.35
N THR A 483 -25.61 -12.93 12.29
CA THR A 483 -26.76 -13.77 12.64
C THR A 483 -27.87 -13.66 11.59
N MET A 484 -28.76 -14.65 11.60
CA MET A 484 -30.01 -14.59 10.85
C MET A 484 -31.04 -13.68 11.54
N PRO A 485 -31.87 -12.94 10.77
CA PRO A 485 -33.03 -12.25 11.32
C PRO A 485 -34.02 -13.27 11.91
N LYS A 486 -34.56 -12.98 13.10
CA LYS A 486 -35.53 -13.87 13.79
C LYS A 486 -36.74 -14.21 12.92
N ASN A 487 -37.30 -13.23 12.22
CA ASN A 487 -38.45 -13.39 11.33
C ASN A 487 -38.07 -13.73 9.88
N LYS A 488 -36.80 -14.10 9.61
CA LYS A 488 -36.27 -14.38 8.27
C LYS A 488 -36.48 -13.23 7.26
N ARG A 489 -36.63 -11.97 7.72
CA ARG A 489 -36.80 -10.79 6.87
C ARG A 489 -35.78 -9.71 7.17
N VAL A 490 -35.37 -9.00 6.12
CA VAL A 490 -34.60 -7.75 6.24
C VAL A 490 -35.26 -6.64 5.43
N THR A 491 -35.26 -5.43 5.95
CA THR A 491 -35.72 -4.22 5.26
C THR A 491 -34.53 -3.46 4.70
N VAL A 492 -34.66 -2.96 3.47
CA VAL A 492 -33.67 -2.07 2.84
C VAL A 492 -33.81 -0.66 3.43
N ILE A 493 -32.73 -0.14 4.01
CA ILE A 493 -32.73 1.20 4.66
C ILE A 493 -31.79 2.21 3.97
N ALA A 494 -30.97 1.75 3.03
CA ALA A 494 -30.10 2.63 2.24
C ALA A 494 -30.93 3.60 1.40
N LYS A 495 -30.66 4.91 1.44
CA LYS A 495 -31.40 5.93 0.67
C LYS A 495 -31.50 5.62 -0.83
N LYS A 496 -30.43 5.06 -1.41
CA LYS A 496 -30.36 4.68 -2.84
C LYS A 496 -30.76 3.22 -3.10
N GLY A 497 -31.37 2.53 -2.13
CA GLY A 497 -31.66 1.11 -2.23
C GLY A 497 -30.42 0.21 -2.15
N VAL A 498 -30.61 -1.08 -2.44
CA VAL A 498 -29.56 -2.10 -2.51
C VAL A 498 -29.72 -2.98 -3.75
N ASN A 499 -28.62 -3.43 -4.31
CA ASN A 499 -28.62 -4.41 -5.39
C ASN A 499 -28.61 -5.84 -4.83
N ALA A 500 -29.19 -6.76 -5.59
CA ALA A 500 -29.08 -8.20 -5.42
C ALA A 500 -28.29 -8.83 -6.58
N TYR A 501 -27.64 -9.95 -6.27
CA TYR A 501 -26.57 -10.53 -7.09
C TYR A 501 -26.69 -12.05 -7.17
N GLN A 502 -26.17 -12.67 -8.22
CA GLN A 502 -26.17 -14.14 -8.34
C GLN A 502 -25.16 -14.81 -7.40
N LYS A 503 -24.02 -14.16 -7.15
CA LYS A 503 -22.90 -14.73 -6.38
C LYS A 503 -22.74 -14.06 -5.01
N ALA A 504 -22.23 -14.82 -4.03
CA ALA A 504 -21.99 -14.33 -2.67
C ALA A 504 -20.91 -13.22 -2.58
N ASN A 505 -20.00 -13.13 -3.56
CA ASN A 505 -19.07 -12.01 -3.68
C ASN A 505 -19.74 -10.70 -4.16
N LEU A 506 -21.06 -10.68 -4.36
CA LEU A 506 -21.85 -9.55 -4.88
C LEU A 506 -21.46 -9.15 -6.31
N THR A 507 -21.14 -10.13 -7.16
CA THR A 507 -20.96 -9.95 -8.60
C THR A 507 -22.17 -10.45 -9.38
N LYS A 508 -22.27 -10.08 -10.67
CA LYS A 508 -23.41 -10.41 -11.55
C LYS A 508 -24.73 -9.90 -10.94
N LYS A 509 -24.89 -8.57 -10.95
CA LYS A 509 -26.10 -7.88 -10.49
C LYS A 509 -27.32 -8.40 -11.26
N VAL A 510 -28.41 -8.67 -10.55
CA VAL A 510 -29.66 -9.17 -11.14
C VAL A 510 -30.87 -8.29 -10.86
N LYS A 511 -30.92 -7.62 -9.71
CA LYS A 511 -32.08 -6.81 -9.34
C LYS A 511 -31.67 -5.66 -8.44
N HIS A 512 -32.42 -4.57 -8.52
CA HIS A 512 -32.31 -3.45 -7.60
C HIS A 512 -33.55 -3.37 -6.71
N TYR A 513 -33.36 -3.16 -5.40
CA TYR A 513 -34.42 -3.02 -4.41
C TYR A 513 -34.38 -1.62 -3.79
N ARG A 514 -35.51 -0.92 -3.85
CA ARG A 514 -35.66 0.43 -3.29
C ARG A 514 -35.70 0.40 -1.75
N THR A 515 -35.44 1.54 -1.12
CA THR A 515 -35.64 1.73 0.33
C THR A 515 -37.04 1.29 0.76
N GLY A 516 -37.16 0.67 1.94
CA GLY A 516 -38.41 0.12 2.46
C GLY A 516 -38.74 -1.29 1.96
N THR A 517 -38.07 -1.78 0.91
CA THR A 517 -38.33 -3.14 0.41
C THR A 517 -37.99 -4.18 1.48
N GLN A 518 -38.92 -5.10 1.73
CA GLN A 518 -38.71 -6.23 2.62
C GLN A 518 -38.30 -7.47 1.84
N LEU A 519 -37.18 -8.09 2.23
CA LEU A 519 -36.58 -9.24 1.56
C LEU A 519 -36.63 -10.47 2.46
N LYS A 520 -37.15 -11.59 1.94
CA LYS A 520 -37.14 -12.88 2.61
C LYS A 520 -35.76 -13.54 2.49
N VAL A 521 -35.17 -13.89 3.62
CA VAL A 521 -33.82 -14.44 3.73
C VAL A 521 -33.88 -15.94 4.02
N LYS A 522 -33.16 -16.73 3.23
CA LYS A 522 -33.01 -18.18 3.41
C LYS A 522 -31.88 -18.52 4.38
N LYS A 523 -30.68 -17.94 4.18
CA LYS A 523 -29.51 -18.18 5.04
C LYS A 523 -28.52 -17.02 5.05
N LEU A 524 -27.66 -17.01 6.07
CA LEU A 524 -26.50 -16.13 6.18
C LEU A 524 -25.29 -16.86 5.58
N VAL A 525 -24.59 -16.21 4.66
CA VAL A 525 -23.38 -16.73 4.02
C VAL A 525 -22.19 -15.86 4.38
N LYS A 526 -21.11 -16.47 4.85
CA LYS A 526 -19.86 -15.77 5.12
C LYS A 526 -19.07 -15.59 3.83
N HIS A 527 -18.48 -14.42 3.65
CA HIS A 527 -17.57 -14.12 2.54
C HIS A 527 -16.44 -13.24 3.07
N ASN A 528 -15.24 -13.82 3.23
CA ASN A 528 -14.09 -13.18 3.87
C ASN A 528 -14.44 -12.65 5.28
N LEU A 529 -14.17 -11.36 5.53
CA LEU A 529 -14.47 -10.65 6.78
C LEU A 529 -15.89 -10.07 6.82
N THR A 530 -16.72 -10.42 5.84
CA THR A 530 -18.07 -9.90 5.66
C THR A 530 -19.08 -11.04 5.57
N THR A 531 -20.36 -10.70 5.55
CA THR A 531 -21.44 -11.69 5.38
C THR A 531 -22.46 -11.19 4.36
N ARG A 532 -23.27 -12.10 3.86
CA ARG A 532 -24.35 -11.87 2.88
C ARG A 532 -25.60 -12.58 3.34
N TYR A 533 -26.74 -12.05 2.93
CA TYR A 533 -27.99 -12.78 3.01
C TYR A 533 -28.26 -13.39 1.65
N GLN A 534 -28.42 -14.71 1.62
CA GLN A 534 -29.03 -15.37 0.48
C GLN A 534 -30.55 -15.27 0.64
N LEU A 535 -31.20 -14.72 -0.35
CA LEU A 535 -32.65 -14.58 -0.45
C LEU A 535 -33.29 -15.92 -0.83
N THR A 536 -34.60 -16.05 -0.63
CA THR A 536 -35.33 -17.30 -0.97
C THR A 536 -35.28 -17.65 -2.45
N ASN A 537 -35.09 -16.66 -3.33
CA ASN A 537 -34.90 -16.84 -4.78
C ASN A 537 -33.44 -17.15 -5.18
N GLY A 538 -32.56 -17.46 -4.22
CA GLY A 538 -31.17 -17.83 -4.49
C GLY A 538 -30.19 -16.66 -4.58
N ASN A 539 -30.66 -15.43 -4.80
CA ASN A 539 -29.81 -14.24 -4.95
C ASN A 539 -29.22 -13.76 -3.63
N PHE A 540 -28.16 -12.96 -3.70
CA PHE A 540 -27.41 -12.44 -2.55
C PHE A 540 -27.57 -10.94 -2.40
N VAL A 541 -27.74 -10.48 -1.16
CA VAL A 541 -27.70 -9.06 -0.77
C VAL A 541 -26.72 -8.83 0.38
N THR A 542 -26.24 -7.60 0.51
CA THR A 542 -25.36 -7.18 1.60
C THR A 542 -26.02 -7.33 2.98
N THR A 543 -25.23 -7.66 3.99
CA THR A 543 -25.65 -7.62 5.41
C THR A 543 -25.16 -6.36 6.14
N ASN A 544 -24.66 -5.36 5.40
CA ASN A 544 -24.18 -4.12 5.98
C ASN A 544 -25.32 -3.43 6.73
N LYS A 545 -25.15 -3.24 8.04
CA LYS A 545 -26.14 -2.66 8.98
C LYS A 545 -26.54 -1.21 8.68
N LYS A 546 -25.83 -0.52 7.78
CA LYS A 546 -26.21 0.80 7.27
C LYS A 546 -27.10 0.73 6.03
N LEU A 547 -27.15 -0.42 5.37
CA LEU A 547 -27.86 -0.61 4.10
C LEU A 547 -29.12 -1.46 4.25
N VAL A 548 -29.10 -2.42 5.19
CA VAL A 548 -30.23 -3.26 5.55
C VAL A 548 -30.38 -3.34 7.07
N ILE A 549 -31.58 -3.70 7.53
CA ILE A 549 -31.87 -3.94 8.95
C ILE A 549 -32.73 -5.19 9.11
N GLN A 550 -32.47 -5.98 10.16
CA GLN A 550 -33.28 -7.14 10.51
C GLN A 550 -34.62 -6.70 11.12
N GLY A 551 -35.70 -7.38 10.76
CA GLY A 551 -37.05 -7.13 11.30
C GLY A 551 -37.92 -6.27 10.38
N ASN A 552 -39.10 -5.89 10.88
CA ASN A 552 -40.01 -4.96 10.22
C ASN A 552 -39.59 -3.54 10.64
N TYR A 553 -38.76 -2.90 9.83
CA TYR A 553 -38.34 -1.51 10.02
C TYR A 553 -39.25 -0.54 9.29
#